data_AF-O84298-F1
#
_entry.id   AF-O84298-F1
#
_cell.length_a   1.000
_cell.length_b   1.000
_cell.length_c   1.000
_cell.angle_alpha   90.00
_cell.angle_beta   90.00
_cell.angle_gamma   90.00
#
_symmetry.space_group_name_H-M   'P 1'
#
loop_
_entity.id
_entity.type
_entity.pdbx_description
1 polymer ?
#
loop_
_entity_poly.entity_id
_entity_poly.type
_entity_poly.pdbx_seq_one_letter_code
_entity_poly.pdbx_strand_id
1 'polypeptide(L)'
;MRAVLHLEHKRYFQNHGHILFEGLAPVSDCKQLEAELKLFLKEVAVVKDRHLQRWRENVHRTLPEVQMIVKRVRLDHLAAELTHRSRVALVRDLWVQKQEEIFFDDCDCSVLLCLSGEKAGWGLFFSGEYPQDVFNWGAGDTAIILRFSSAGFPN
;
A
#
# COMPACT_ATOMS: atom_id res chain seq x y z
N MET A 1 -10.76 11.59 -12.90
CA MET A 1 -11.81 12.11 -11.99
C MET A 1 -11.21 12.29 -10.61
N ARG A 2 -11.71 13.21 -9.77
CA ARG A 2 -11.25 13.31 -8.37
C ARG A 2 -12.02 12.28 -7.54
N ALA A 3 -11.30 11.40 -6.84
CA ALA A 3 -11.90 10.47 -5.88
C ALA A 3 -12.27 11.20 -4.58
N VAL A 4 -13.43 10.89 -4.01
CA VAL A 4 -13.96 11.44 -2.76
C VAL A 4 -14.60 10.32 -1.96
N LEU A 5 -14.34 10.26 -0.65
CA LEU A 5 -14.98 9.29 0.22
C LEU A 5 -16.44 9.67 0.45
N HIS A 6 -17.35 8.75 0.12
CA HIS A 6 -18.74 8.85 0.53
C HIS A 6 -18.90 8.49 2.01
N LEU A 7 -19.96 8.97 2.66
CA LEU A 7 -20.24 8.65 4.06
C LEU A 7 -20.36 7.13 4.30
N GLU A 8 -20.94 6.41 3.35
CA GLU A 8 -21.05 4.94 3.43
C GLU A 8 -19.69 4.24 3.39
N HIS A 9 -18.69 4.79 2.70
CA HIS A 9 -17.33 4.26 2.76
C HIS A 9 -16.76 4.37 4.17
N LYS A 10 -17.01 5.51 4.84
CA LYS A 10 -16.57 5.73 6.22
C LYS A 10 -17.29 4.80 7.19
N ARG A 11 -18.61 4.66 7.05
CA ARG A 11 -19.42 3.73 7.87
C ARG A 11 -18.94 2.29 7.70
N TYR A 12 -18.68 1.86 6.47
CA TYR A 12 -18.17 0.52 6.20
C TYR A 12 -16.82 0.27 6.91
N PHE A 13 -15.88 1.21 6.78
CA PHE A 13 -14.58 1.12 7.44
C PHE A 13 -14.69 1.13 8.97
N GLN A 14 -15.53 2.00 9.54
CA GLN A 14 -15.78 2.06 10.99
C GLN A 14 -16.37 0.75 11.53
N ASN A 15 -17.23 0.09 10.77
CA ASN A 15 -17.91 -1.13 11.20
C ASN A 15 -17.02 -2.39 11.05
N HIS A 16 -16.17 -2.45 10.02
CA HIS A 16 -15.43 -3.67 9.67
C HIS A 16 -13.91 -3.56 9.90
N GLY A 17 -13.39 -2.36 10.20
CA GLY A 17 -11.96 -2.09 10.34
C GLY A 17 -11.18 -2.14 9.02
N HIS A 18 -11.87 -2.28 7.88
CA HIS A 18 -11.28 -2.31 6.54
C HIS A 18 -12.25 -1.85 5.46
N ILE A 19 -11.74 -1.46 4.28
CA ILE A 19 -12.53 -1.16 3.08
C ILE A 19 -11.70 -1.38 1.81
N LEU A 20 -12.28 -2.08 0.83
CA LEU A 20 -11.68 -2.36 -0.47
C LEU A 20 -12.23 -1.40 -1.53
N PHE A 21 -11.34 -0.84 -2.35
CA PHE A 21 -11.70 -0.04 -3.51
C PHE A 21 -11.13 -0.64 -4.79
N GLU A 22 -12.01 -0.86 -5.76
CA GLU A 22 -11.61 -1.10 -7.15
C GLU A 22 -11.09 0.21 -7.77
N GLY A 23 -10.00 0.13 -8.55
CA GLY A 23 -9.46 1.27 -9.28
C GLY A 23 -9.02 2.45 -8.40
N LEU A 24 -8.54 2.17 -7.18
CA LEU A 24 -8.04 3.19 -6.25
C LEU A 24 -6.91 4.01 -6.86
N ALA A 25 -5.96 3.36 -7.54
CA ALA A 25 -4.83 4.00 -8.21
C ALA A 25 -4.83 3.70 -9.72
N PRO A 26 -4.24 4.58 -10.55
CA PRO A 26 -4.10 4.31 -11.98
C PRO A 26 -3.26 3.05 -12.24
N VAL A 27 -3.83 2.12 -13.02
CA VAL A 27 -3.17 0.86 -13.39
C VAL A 27 -1.82 1.10 -14.09
N SER A 28 -1.68 2.19 -14.86
CA SER A 28 -0.43 2.60 -15.49
C SER A 28 0.68 2.83 -14.47
N ASP A 29 0.37 3.58 -13.41
CA ASP A 29 1.32 3.99 -12.38
C ASP A 29 1.70 2.78 -11.52
N CYS A 30 0.74 1.90 -11.22
CA CYS A 30 0.97 0.62 -10.55
C CYS A 30 1.92 -0.29 -11.33
N LYS A 31 1.68 -0.49 -12.64
CA LYS A 31 2.53 -1.32 -13.50
C LYS A 31 3.92 -0.73 -13.68
N GLN A 32 4.02 0.60 -13.79
CA GLN A 32 5.31 1.29 -13.86
C GLN A 32 6.11 1.08 -12.57
N LEU A 33 5.50 1.29 -11.40
CA LEU A 33 6.15 1.02 -10.12
C LEU A 33 6.61 -0.44 -10.01
N GLU A 34 5.80 -1.40 -10.43
CA GLU A 34 6.21 -2.82 -10.41
C GLU A 34 7.43 -3.09 -11.30
N ALA A 35 7.48 -2.47 -12.48
CA ALA A 35 8.62 -2.61 -13.39
C ALA A 35 9.92 -2.07 -12.76
N GLU A 36 9.86 -0.88 -12.15
CA GLU A 36 11.00 -0.28 -11.43
C GLU A 36 11.43 -1.12 -10.23
N LEU A 37 10.49 -1.68 -9.46
CA LEU A 37 10.78 -2.60 -8.36
C LEU A 37 11.51 -3.87 -8.83
N LYS A 38 11.07 -4.44 -9.97
CA LYS A 38 11.73 -5.60 -10.59
C LYS A 38 13.12 -5.26 -11.10
N LEU A 39 13.34 -4.04 -11.63
CA LEU A 39 14.66 -3.57 -12.06
C LEU A 39 15.59 -3.35 -10.85
N PHE A 40 15.10 -2.66 -9.81
CA PHE A 40 15.83 -2.42 -8.57
C PHE A 40 16.36 -3.71 -7.94
N LEU A 41 15.53 -4.76 -7.83
CA LEU A 41 15.99 -6.05 -7.31
C LEU A 41 17.03 -6.73 -8.20
N LYS A 42 16.98 -6.54 -9.52
CA LYS A 42 17.99 -7.11 -10.43
C LYS A 42 19.35 -6.45 -10.24
N GLU A 43 19.37 -5.14 -10.02
CA GLU A 43 20.59 -4.32 -9.93
C GLU A 43 21.24 -4.38 -8.55
N VAL A 44 20.44 -4.28 -7.48
CA VAL A 44 20.96 -4.11 -6.12
C VAL A 44 21.21 -5.43 -5.41
N ALA A 45 20.43 -6.46 -5.73
CA ALA A 45 20.66 -7.73 -5.09
C ALA A 45 21.81 -8.51 -5.77
N VAL A 46 22.98 -8.37 -5.17
CA VAL A 46 24.13 -9.28 -5.36
C VAL A 46 23.60 -10.71 -5.31
N VAL A 47 24.02 -11.57 -6.25
CA VAL A 47 23.43 -12.90 -6.53
C VAL A 47 23.17 -13.77 -5.28
N LYS A 48 23.92 -13.58 -4.18
CA LYS A 48 23.74 -14.29 -2.90
C LYS A 48 22.59 -13.79 -2.01
N ASP A 49 22.13 -12.54 -2.18
CA ASP A 49 21.21 -11.84 -1.27
C ASP A 49 19.83 -11.54 -1.89
N ARG A 50 19.55 -12.04 -3.11
CA ARG A 50 18.33 -11.77 -3.90
C ARG A 50 17.02 -12.12 -3.23
N HIS A 51 17.05 -13.01 -2.25
CA HIS A 51 15.86 -13.47 -1.54
C HIS A 51 15.66 -12.78 -0.18
N LEU A 52 16.57 -11.92 0.25
CA LEU A 52 16.42 -11.22 1.53
C LEU A 52 15.26 -10.22 1.44
N GLN A 53 14.27 -10.40 2.33
CA GLN A 53 13.10 -9.53 2.47
C GLN A 53 13.47 -8.05 2.65
N ARG A 54 14.61 -7.76 3.28
CA ARG A 54 15.13 -6.39 3.50
C ARG A 54 15.17 -5.53 2.24
N TRP A 55 15.38 -6.12 1.06
CA TRP A 55 15.42 -5.37 -0.20
C TRP A 55 14.04 -4.90 -0.68
N ARG A 56 12.97 -5.47 -0.11
CA ARG A 56 11.59 -5.12 -0.42
C ARG A 56 10.99 -4.17 0.62
N GLU A 57 11.69 -3.90 1.71
CA GLU A 57 11.27 -3.00 2.77
C GLU A 57 11.66 -1.55 2.47
N ASN A 58 10.76 -0.62 2.76
CA ASN A 58 10.97 0.83 2.64
C ASN A 58 11.46 1.28 1.25
N VAL A 59 10.90 0.67 0.20
CA VAL A 59 11.20 0.96 -1.20
C VAL A 59 10.86 2.42 -1.57
N HIS A 60 9.95 3.10 -0.86
CA HIS A 60 9.74 4.55 -1.04
C HIS A 60 10.99 5.41 -0.81
N ARG A 61 12.01 4.89 -0.10
CA ARG A 61 13.28 5.60 0.10
C ARG A 61 14.18 5.58 -1.12
N THR A 62 13.92 4.66 -2.05
CA THR A 62 14.71 4.48 -3.26
C THR A 62 13.93 4.82 -4.51
N LEU A 63 12.65 4.44 -4.57
CA LEU A 63 11.76 4.64 -5.70
C LEU A 63 10.78 5.80 -5.41
N PRO A 64 11.00 7.01 -5.98
CA PRO A 64 10.11 8.14 -5.76
C PRO A 64 8.67 7.89 -6.25
N GLU A 65 8.47 6.95 -7.17
CA GLU A 65 7.19 6.53 -7.72
C GLU A 65 6.19 6.13 -6.61
N VAL A 66 6.67 5.54 -5.52
CA VAL A 66 5.82 5.17 -4.37
C VAL A 66 5.18 6.42 -3.75
N GLN A 67 5.99 7.44 -3.45
CA GLN A 67 5.48 8.70 -2.89
C GLN A 67 4.64 9.46 -3.91
N MET A 68 4.98 9.39 -5.20
CA MET A 68 4.16 9.98 -6.26
C MET A 68 2.76 9.38 -6.28
N ILE A 69 2.62 8.06 -6.20
CA ILE A 69 1.31 7.39 -6.11
C ILE A 69 0.57 7.85 -4.85
N VAL A 70 1.23 7.79 -3.68
CA VAL A 70 0.64 8.21 -2.41
C VAL A 70 0.07 9.63 -2.49
N LYS A 71 0.82 10.58 -3.04
CA LYS A 71 0.43 11.99 -3.09
C LYS A 71 -0.55 12.30 -4.22
N ARG A 72 -0.39 11.72 -5.42
CA ARG A 72 -1.29 11.95 -6.57
C ARG A 72 -2.67 11.34 -6.33
N VAL A 73 -2.73 10.16 -5.71
CA VAL A 73 -3.98 9.48 -5.35
C VAL A 73 -4.53 9.98 -4.00
N ARG A 74 -3.73 10.75 -3.25
CA ARG A 74 -4.07 11.28 -1.92
C ARG A 74 -4.36 10.20 -0.89
N LEU A 75 -3.64 9.07 -0.95
CA LEU A 75 -3.81 7.94 -0.03
C LEU A 75 -3.62 8.35 1.43
N ASP A 76 -2.71 9.30 1.68
CA ASP A 76 -2.49 9.90 2.99
C ASP A 76 -3.72 10.64 3.53
N HIS A 77 -4.38 11.44 2.69
CA HIS A 77 -5.59 12.17 3.08
C HIS A 77 -6.77 11.21 3.28
N LEU A 78 -6.93 10.22 2.40
CA LEU A 78 -7.99 9.21 2.50
C LEU A 78 -7.83 8.37 3.77
N ALA A 79 -6.60 7.95 4.09
CA ALA A 79 -6.29 7.22 5.32
C ALA A 79 -6.56 8.07 6.57
N ALA A 80 -6.14 9.34 6.59
CA ALA A 80 -6.43 10.26 7.68
C ALA A 80 -7.95 10.44 7.89
N GLU A 81 -8.71 10.57 6.79
CA GLU A 81 -10.16 10.76 6.83
C GLU A 81 -10.92 9.51 7.32
N LEU A 82 -10.48 8.31 6.94
CA LEU A 82 -11.08 7.05 7.43
C LEU A 82 -10.79 6.81 8.92
N THR A 83 -9.63 7.23 9.40
CA THR A 83 -9.17 7.02 10.78
C THR A 83 -9.45 8.18 11.73
N HIS A 84 -10.13 9.23 11.26
CA HIS A 84 -10.41 10.46 12.04
C HIS A 84 -9.13 11.10 12.61
N ARG A 85 -8.03 11.05 11.86
CA ARG A 85 -6.78 11.74 12.19
C ARG A 85 -6.68 13.06 11.44
N SER A 86 -6.02 14.05 12.05
CA SER A 86 -5.76 15.33 11.39
C SER A 86 -4.86 15.16 10.16
N ARG A 87 -3.85 14.30 10.26
CA ARG A 87 -2.89 14.01 9.19
C ARG A 87 -2.18 12.69 9.46
N VAL A 88 -1.84 11.94 8.41
CA VAL A 88 -0.95 10.77 8.46
C VAL A 88 0.11 10.85 7.35
N ALA A 89 1.24 10.21 7.54
CA ALA A 89 2.32 10.10 6.55
C ALA A 89 2.72 8.65 6.34
N LEU A 90 3.20 8.34 5.14
CA LEU A 90 3.85 7.06 4.86
C LEU A 90 5.12 6.96 5.70
N VAL A 91 5.21 5.97 6.59
CA VAL A 91 6.37 5.74 7.47
C VAL A 91 7.14 4.48 7.13
N ARG A 92 6.44 3.47 6.60
CA ARG A 92 7.01 2.18 6.17
C ARG A 92 6.26 1.67 4.95
N ASP A 93 6.94 0.87 4.16
CA ASP A 93 6.30 0.04 3.15
C ASP A 93 7.01 -1.31 3.02
N LEU A 94 6.34 -2.25 2.36
CA LEU A 94 6.91 -3.53 1.96
C LEU A 94 6.31 -3.95 0.61
N TRP A 95 7.16 -4.28 -0.36
CA TRP A 95 6.74 -4.93 -1.59
C TRP A 95 6.59 -6.44 -1.36
N VAL A 96 5.37 -6.95 -1.55
CA VAL A 96 5.00 -8.33 -1.24
C VAL A 96 4.61 -9.10 -2.50
N GLN A 97 5.02 -10.36 -2.55
CA GLN A 97 4.58 -11.33 -3.55
C GLN A 97 3.35 -12.10 -3.05
N LYS A 98 3.20 -12.28 -1.74
CA LYS A 98 2.09 -13.04 -1.16
C LYS A 98 1.53 -12.39 0.10
N GLN A 99 0.27 -12.67 0.40
CA GLN A 99 -0.42 -12.11 1.57
C GLN A 99 0.22 -12.54 2.90
N GLU A 100 0.85 -13.71 2.96
CA GLU A 100 1.47 -14.24 4.19
C GLU A 100 2.71 -13.44 4.62
N GLU A 101 3.24 -12.59 3.73
CA GLU A 101 4.33 -11.66 4.05
C GLU A 101 3.84 -10.39 4.78
N ILE A 102 2.52 -10.18 4.87
CA ILE A 102 1.92 -9.03 5.54
C ILE A 102 1.76 -9.34 7.03
N PHE A 103 2.75 -8.95 7.81
CA PHE A 103 2.70 -9.04 9.27
C PHE A 103 1.90 -7.90 9.90
N PHE A 104 1.56 -8.06 11.17
CA PHE A 104 0.97 -7.00 11.99
C PHE A 104 1.86 -5.74 12.02
N ASP A 105 1.23 -4.57 11.99
CA ASP A 105 1.88 -3.27 12.19
C ASP A 105 0.93 -2.37 12.99
N ASP A 106 1.49 -1.59 13.91
CA ASP A 106 0.76 -0.73 14.86
C ASP A 106 0.43 0.67 14.32
N CYS A 107 0.65 0.92 13.02
CA CYS A 107 0.31 2.17 12.38
C CYS A 107 -1.20 2.49 12.42
N ASP A 108 -1.53 3.77 12.27
CA ASP A 108 -2.91 4.25 12.26
C ASP A 108 -3.75 3.64 11.14
N CYS A 109 -3.18 3.51 9.93
CA CYS A 109 -3.84 2.89 8.79
C CYS A 109 -2.82 2.27 7.85
N SER A 110 -3.10 1.07 7.39
CA SER A 110 -2.39 0.42 6.29
C SER A 110 -3.19 0.49 5.01
N VAL A 111 -2.50 0.56 3.88
CA VAL A 111 -3.09 0.45 2.54
C VAL A 111 -2.32 -0.60 1.77
N LEU A 112 -2.95 -1.73 1.47
CA LEU A 112 -2.43 -2.67 0.50
C LEU A 112 -2.86 -2.20 -0.89
N LEU A 113 -1.90 -2.01 -1.80
CA LEU A 113 -2.15 -1.64 -3.19
C LEU A 113 -1.64 -2.74 -4.13
N CYS A 114 -2.53 -3.34 -4.91
CA CYS A 114 -2.15 -4.34 -5.90
C CYS A 114 -1.50 -3.67 -7.12
N LEU A 115 -0.33 -4.15 -7.52
CA LEU A 115 0.48 -3.52 -8.57
C LEU A 115 0.30 -4.16 -9.95
N SER A 116 -0.10 -5.43 -10.00
CA SER A 116 -0.20 -6.22 -11.22
C SER A 116 -1.39 -7.18 -11.22
N GLY A 117 -1.58 -7.90 -12.33
CA GLY A 117 -2.70 -8.81 -12.52
C GLY A 117 -4.03 -8.13 -12.83
N GLU A 118 -5.10 -8.91 -12.72
CA GLU A 118 -6.48 -8.46 -12.93
C GLU A 118 -6.89 -7.36 -11.95
N LYS A 119 -6.37 -7.43 -10.72
CA LYS A 119 -6.68 -6.51 -9.61
C LYS A 119 -5.70 -5.35 -9.51
N ALA A 120 -4.88 -5.09 -10.52
CA ALA A 120 -3.95 -3.97 -10.53
C ALA A 120 -4.71 -2.64 -10.24
N GLY A 121 -4.15 -1.80 -9.37
CA GLY A 121 -4.76 -0.54 -8.95
C GLY A 121 -5.85 -0.66 -7.89
N TRP A 122 -6.26 -1.88 -7.51
CA TRP A 122 -7.16 -2.08 -6.38
C TRP A 122 -6.40 -1.83 -5.07
N GLY A 123 -7.09 -1.25 -4.10
CA GLY A 123 -6.49 -0.97 -2.80
C GLY A 123 -7.41 -1.22 -1.61
N LEU A 124 -6.83 -1.81 -0.57
CA LEU A 124 -7.50 -2.17 0.68
C LEU A 124 -6.93 -1.31 1.81
N PHE A 125 -7.78 -0.47 2.41
CA PHE A 125 -7.46 0.23 3.65
C PHE A 125 -7.83 -0.67 4.83
N PHE A 126 -6.98 -0.77 5.84
CA PHE A 126 -7.26 -1.53 7.07
C PHE A 126 -6.36 -1.09 8.22
N SER A 127 -6.72 -1.44 9.46
CA SER A 127 -5.90 -1.24 10.66
C SER A 127 -5.59 -2.58 11.34
N GLY A 128 -4.39 -2.72 11.91
CA GLY A 128 -3.97 -3.95 12.59
C GLY A 128 -3.52 -5.06 11.64
N GLU A 129 -4.00 -6.28 11.87
CA GLU A 129 -3.68 -7.44 11.03
C GLU A 129 -4.38 -7.37 9.67
N TYR A 130 -3.77 -8.00 8.66
CA TYR A 130 -4.38 -8.10 7.35
C TYR A 130 -5.70 -8.90 7.42
N PRO A 131 -6.83 -8.33 6.94
CA PRO A 131 -8.10 -9.01 7.01
C PRO A 131 -8.12 -10.17 6.01
N GLN A 132 -8.05 -11.39 6.54
CA GLN A 132 -8.13 -12.61 5.75
C GLN A 132 -9.43 -12.64 4.94
N ASP A 133 -9.41 -13.28 3.77
CA ASP A 133 -10.55 -13.48 2.86
C ASP A 133 -11.19 -12.22 2.23
N VAL A 134 -10.68 -11.01 2.50
CA VAL A 134 -11.22 -9.78 1.88
C VAL A 134 -10.64 -9.54 0.49
N PHE A 135 -9.33 -9.69 0.35
CA PHE A 135 -8.62 -9.41 -0.89
C PHE A 135 -7.44 -10.36 -1.04
N ASN A 136 -7.20 -10.82 -2.27
CA ASN A 136 -6.05 -11.64 -2.62
C ASN A 136 -5.74 -11.45 -4.11
N TRP A 137 -4.50 -11.70 -4.50
CA TRP A 137 -3.99 -11.56 -5.87
C TRP A 137 -3.35 -12.86 -6.37
N GLY A 138 -3.11 -12.97 -7.69
CA GLY A 138 -2.62 -14.19 -8.31
C GLY A 138 -1.17 -14.51 -7.93
N ALA A 139 -0.79 -15.79 -8.06
CA ALA A 139 0.55 -16.29 -7.68
C ALA A 139 1.73 -15.70 -8.49
N GLY A 140 1.46 -14.93 -9.54
CA GLY A 140 2.45 -14.17 -10.31
C GLY A 140 2.34 -12.65 -10.16
N ASP A 141 1.35 -12.19 -9.40
CA ASP A 141 1.09 -10.78 -9.17
C ASP A 141 1.76 -10.31 -7.88
N THR A 142 1.91 -8.99 -7.74
CA THR A 142 2.51 -8.40 -6.55
C THR A 142 1.69 -7.23 -6.04
N ALA A 143 1.91 -6.90 -4.77
CA ALA A 143 1.28 -5.77 -4.12
C ALA A 143 2.32 -5.02 -3.27
N ILE A 144 2.03 -3.78 -2.92
CA ILE A 144 2.81 -3.01 -1.95
C ILE A 144 1.91 -2.69 -0.76
N ILE A 145 2.37 -2.99 0.45
CA ILE A 145 1.73 -2.57 1.68
C ILE A 145 2.35 -1.24 2.13
N LEU A 146 1.51 -0.23 2.33
CA LEU A 146 1.88 1.13 2.70
C LEU A 146 1.38 1.40 4.12
N ARG A 147 2.26 1.74 5.06
CA ARG A 147 1.90 1.99 6.46
C ARG A 147 1.88 3.49 6.73
N PHE A 148 0.72 4.01 7.11
CA PHE A 148 0.50 5.42 7.40
C PHE A 148 0.34 5.64 8.90
N SER A 149 1.10 6.60 9.45
CA SER A 149 0.98 6.97 10.85
C SER A 149 0.90 8.48 11.06
N SER A 150 0.16 8.90 12.09
CA SER A 150 0.13 10.29 12.56
C SER A 150 1.38 10.69 13.34
N ALA A 151 2.12 9.73 13.92
CA ALA A 151 3.37 9.98 14.63
C ALA A 151 4.52 10.39 13.70
N GLY A 152 4.36 10.19 12.38
CA GLY A 152 5.33 10.62 11.36
C GLY A 152 5.46 12.14 11.21
N PHE A 153 4.67 12.92 11.93
CA PHE A 153 4.84 14.36 12.04
C PHE A 153 5.29 14.72 13.46
N PRO A 154 6.47 15.31 13.65
CA PRO A 154 6.80 15.91 14.94
C PRO A 154 5.76 17.00 15.25
N ASN A 155 5.30 17.02 16.50
CA ASN A 155 4.42 18.06 17.03
C ASN A 155 5.05 19.45 16.92
#